data_AF-A0A929TUW0-F1
#
_entry.id   AF-A0A929TUW0-F1
#
_cell.length_a   1.000
_cell.length_b   1.000
_cell.length_c   1.000
_cell.angle_alpha   90.00
_cell.angle_beta   90.00
_cell.angle_gamma   90.00
#
_symmetry.space_group_name_H-M   'P 1'
#
loop_
_entity.id
_entity.type
_entity.pdbx_description
1 polymer ?
#
loop_
_entity_poly.entity_id
_entity_poly.type
_entity_poly.pdbx_seq_one_letter_code
_entity_poly.pdbx_strand_id
1 'polypeptide(L)'
;FAGPLPSMDLYRRATQFACFCPIMQWHSEPEGGQFKDLMAGSSGENERSPWNIAKVYNCPEFIDEMRYWHKLREELRPYIYATAKKCVKENTPMMRPLFYQFPEDENGLNCEDEYMFGEDYLVAPFMEEDQTRREVYLPEGKWKDFFTGEVFKGGQVILSSEGGKIPVLIRI
;
A
#
# COMPACT_ATOMS: atom_id res chain seq x y z
N PHE A 1 8.21 -13.10 1.68
CA PHE A 1 7.74 -14.48 1.44
C PHE A 1 8.77 -15.51 1.86
N ALA A 2 10.07 -15.26 1.67
CA ALA A 2 11.16 -16.09 2.17
C ALA A 2 11.88 -15.42 3.36
N GLY A 3 12.77 -16.17 4.03
CA GLY A 3 13.56 -15.70 5.16
C GLY A 3 12.77 -15.61 6.48
N PRO A 4 13.31 -14.88 7.48
CA PRO A 4 12.62 -14.62 8.74
C PRO A 4 11.23 -13.99 8.54
N LEU A 5 10.38 -14.07 9.56
CA LEU A 5 9.12 -13.34 9.56
C LEU A 5 9.40 -11.83 9.59
N PRO A 6 8.61 -11.03 8.85
CA PRO A 6 8.77 -9.57 8.83
C PRO A 6 8.40 -8.98 10.20
N SER A 7 8.99 -7.82 10.54
CA SER A 7 8.53 -7.03 11.68
C SER A 7 7.04 -6.69 11.54
N MET A 8 6.36 -6.44 12.66
CA MET A 8 4.94 -6.06 12.63
C MET A 8 4.72 -4.76 11.84
N ASP A 9 5.66 -3.80 11.91
CA ASP A 9 5.57 -2.56 11.12
C ASP A 9 5.71 -2.86 9.62
N LEU A 10 6.72 -3.62 9.20
CA LEU A 10 6.87 -4.01 7.80
C LEU A 10 5.64 -4.76 7.27
N TYR A 11 5.10 -5.71 8.05
CA TYR A 11 3.89 -6.45 7.67
C TYR A 11 2.67 -5.52 7.54
N ARG A 12 2.52 -4.57 8.48
CA ARG A 12 1.50 -3.52 8.44
C ARG A 12 1.63 -2.68 7.18
N ARG A 13 2.80 -2.07 6.92
CA ARG A 13 3.00 -1.19 5.75
C ARG A 13 2.79 -1.94 4.44
N ALA A 14 3.27 -3.18 4.35
CA ALA A 14 3.02 -4.03 3.18
C ALA A 14 1.52 -4.32 2.97
N THR A 15 0.77 -4.56 4.05
CA THR A 15 -0.69 -4.78 3.98
C THR A 15 -1.43 -3.53 3.53
N GLN A 16 -1.06 -2.37 4.09
CA GLN A 16 -1.61 -1.07 3.72
C GLN A 16 -1.37 -0.75 2.24
N PHE A 17 -0.12 -0.93 1.77
CA PHE A 17 0.25 -0.76 0.37
C PHE A 17 -0.52 -1.72 -0.55
N ALA A 18 -0.54 -3.01 -0.22
CA ALA A 18 -1.21 -4.02 -1.03
C ALA A 18 -2.72 -3.80 -1.16
N CYS A 19 -3.36 -3.14 -0.18
CA CYS A 19 -4.77 -2.75 -0.24
C CYS A 19 -5.08 -1.86 -1.47
N PHE A 20 -4.10 -1.06 -1.93
CA PHE A 20 -4.21 -0.16 -3.08
C PHE A 20 -3.39 -0.63 -4.30
N CYS A 21 -3.00 -1.91 -4.33
CA CYS A 21 -2.40 -2.52 -5.52
C CYS A 21 -3.44 -3.22 -6.41
N PRO A 22 -3.14 -3.51 -7.68
CA PRO A 22 -4.03 -4.32 -8.53
C PRO A 22 -4.37 -5.69 -7.92
N ILE A 23 -3.40 -6.33 -7.27
CA ILE A 23 -3.55 -7.61 -6.57
C ILE A 23 -3.03 -7.47 -5.14
N MET A 24 -3.82 -7.96 -4.18
CA MET A 24 -3.44 -8.05 -2.76
C MET A 24 -3.23 -9.52 -2.42
N GLN A 25 -1.99 -9.92 -2.13
CA GLN A 25 -1.64 -11.30 -1.83
C GLN A 25 -0.48 -11.33 -0.83
N TRP A 26 -0.57 -12.19 0.18
CA TRP A 26 0.57 -12.63 0.97
C TRP A 26 0.95 -14.06 0.58
N HIS A 27 2.23 -14.39 0.73
CA HIS A 27 2.76 -15.69 0.39
C HIS A 27 3.91 -16.07 1.34
N SER A 28 4.11 -17.37 1.54
CA SER A 28 5.14 -17.94 2.39
C SER A 28 5.86 -19.08 1.67
N GLU A 29 7.18 -19.08 1.74
CA GLU A 29 7.97 -20.25 1.40
C GLU A 29 7.76 -21.35 2.47
N PRO A 30 7.51 -22.61 2.07
CA PRO A 30 7.35 -23.71 3.01
C PRO A 30 8.64 -23.99 3.79
N GLU A 31 8.49 -24.54 5.00
CA GLU A 31 9.63 -25.07 5.75
C GLU A 31 10.28 -26.21 4.95
N GLY A 32 11.59 -26.12 4.69
CA GLY A 32 12.25 -27.07 3.78
C GLY A 32 12.29 -26.64 2.32
N GLY A 33 11.83 -25.44 1.99
CA GLY A 33 11.89 -24.87 0.63
C GLY A 33 13.31 -24.63 0.11
N GLN A 34 13.39 -24.17 -1.14
CA GLN A 34 14.63 -23.99 -1.90
C GLN A 34 15.66 -23.12 -1.18
N PHE A 35 15.23 -22.19 -0.33
CA PHE A 35 16.12 -21.30 0.42
C PHE A 35 16.36 -21.73 1.87
N LYS A 36 15.90 -22.91 2.30
CA LYS A 36 16.06 -23.40 3.69
C LYS A 36 17.51 -23.37 4.16
N ASP A 37 18.42 -23.88 3.33
CA ASP A 37 19.84 -24.03 3.68
C ASP A 37 20.62 -22.71 3.60
N LEU A 38 20.08 -21.70 2.91
CA LEU A 38 20.62 -20.33 2.87
C LEU A 38 20.17 -19.49 4.08
N MET A 39 19.24 -20.00 4.88
CA MET A 39 18.58 -19.28 5.98
C MET A 39 18.77 -20.04 7.30
N ALA A 40 20.02 -20.13 7.75
CA ALA A 40 20.40 -20.74 9.03
C ALA A 40 19.85 -19.91 10.21
N GLY A 41 18.59 -20.13 10.59
CA GLY A 41 18.00 -19.44 11.74
C GLY A 41 16.52 -19.64 12.02
N SER A 42 15.75 -20.33 11.17
CA SER A 42 14.30 -20.51 11.43
C SER A 42 13.90 -21.98 11.26
N SER A 43 13.86 -22.69 12.39
CA SER A 43 13.01 -23.88 12.50
C SER A 43 11.62 -23.40 12.92
N GLY A 44 10.55 -23.86 12.25
CA GLY A 44 9.17 -23.50 12.58
C GLY A 44 8.29 -22.96 11.44
N GLU A 45 7.12 -22.46 11.82
CA GLU A 45 6.04 -22.05 10.92
C GLU A 45 6.31 -20.69 10.24
N ASN A 46 6.64 -20.75 8.95
CA ASN A 46 6.95 -19.59 8.13
C ASN A 46 5.71 -18.97 7.45
N GLU A 47 4.50 -19.27 7.92
CA GLU A 47 3.26 -18.79 7.31
C GLU A 47 3.15 -17.26 7.42
N ARG A 48 2.76 -16.57 6.34
CA ARG A 48 2.58 -15.09 6.31
C ARG A 48 1.15 -14.68 6.61
N SER A 49 0.36 -15.55 7.19
CA SER A 49 -1.01 -15.24 7.57
C SER A 49 -1.04 -14.22 8.72
N PRO A 50 -2.07 -13.34 8.77
CA PRO A 50 -2.21 -12.38 9.86
C PRO A 50 -2.24 -13.03 11.26
N TRP A 51 -2.85 -14.22 11.39
CA TRP A 51 -2.93 -14.93 12.67
C TRP A 51 -1.60 -15.54 13.09
N ASN A 52 -0.75 -16.00 12.16
CA ASN A 52 0.59 -16.46 12.51
C ASN A 52 1.47 -15.30 12.96
N ILE A 53 1.45 -14.16 12.24
CA ILE A 53 2.21 -12.96 12.62
C ILE A 53 1.77 -12.48 14.01
N ALA A 54 0.46 -12.34 14.26
CA ALA A 54 -0.06 -11.94 15.57
C ALA A 54 0.36 -12.90 16.69
N LYS A 55 0.37 -14.21 16.43
CA LYS A 55 0.78 -15.24 17.39
C LYS A 55 2.28 -15.15 17.70
N VAL A 56 3.15 -15.03 16.69
CA VAL A 56 4.61 -14.97 16.86
C VAL A 56 5.02 -13.75 17.66
N TYR A 57 4.38 -12.61 17.42
CA TYR A 57 4.65 -11.36 18.14
C TYR A 57 3.83 -11.20 19.43
N ASN A 58 3.04 -12.22 19.82
CA ASN A 58 2.16 -12.18 21.00
C ASN A 58 1.27 -10.92 21.05
N CYS A 59 0.68 -10.55 19.91
CA CYS A 59 -0.10 -9.34 19.71
C CYS A 59 -1.42 -9.69 18.99
N PRO A 60 -2.40 -10.29 19.70
CA PRO A 60 -3.67 -10.74 19.10
C PRO A 60 -4.51 -9.61 18.48
N GLU A 61 -4.41 -8.39 19.01
CA GLU A 61 -5.08 -7.19 18.50
C GLU A 61 -4.63 -6.79 17.09
N PHE A 62 -3.44 -7.23 16.66
CA PHE A 62 -2.95 -7.01 15.29
C PHE A 62 -3.88 -7.63 14.23
N ILE A 63 -4.60 -8.70 14.59
CA ILE A 63 -5.59 -9.32 13.69
C ILE A 63 -6.72 -8.35 13.35
N ASP A 64 -7.14 -7.51 14.30
CA ASP A 64 -8.23 -6.55 14.07
C ASP A 64 -7.80 -5.47 13.09
N GLU A 65 -6.55 -5.01 13.18
CA GLU A 65 -5.96 -4.10 12.22
C GLU A 65 -5.88 -4.72 10.82
N MET A 66 -5.38 -5.95 10.70
CA MET A 66 -5.31 -6.63 9.40
C MET A 66 -6.71 -6.84 8.82
N ARG A 67 -7.71 -7.16 9.66
CA ARG A 67 -9.10 -7.31 9.23
C ARG A 67 -9.69 -6.01 8.69
N TYR A 68 -9.35 -4.86 9.28
CA TYR A 68 -9.78 -3.55 8.75
C TYR A 68 -9.32 -3.36 7.30
N TRP A 69 -8.05 -3.61 7.00
CA TRP A 69 -7.51 -3.45 5.63
C TRP A 69 -8.13 -4.42 4.63
N HIS A 70 -8.36 -5.68 5.03
CA HIS A 70 -9.03 -6.65 4.16
C HIS A 70 -10.49 -6.28 3.89
N LYS A 71 -11.21 -5.73 4.89
CA LYS A 71 -12.57 -5.21 4.66
C LYS A 71 -12.58 -4.00 3.73
N LEU A 72 -11.66 -3.06 3.92
CA LEU A 72 -11.50 -1.92 3.02
C LEU A 72 -11.20 -2.37 1.59
N ARG A 73 -10.36 -3.39 1.41
CA ARG A 73 -10.10 -3.99 0.09
C ARG A 73 -11.38 -4.50 -0.58
N GLU A 74 -12.27 -5.14 0.18
CA GLU A 74 -13.57 -5.58 -0.34
C GLU A 74 -14.48 -4.41 -0.72
N GLU A 75 -14.46 -3.31 0.04
CA GLU A 75 -15.18 -2.08 -0.31
C GLU A 75 -14.64 -1.42 -1.58
N LEU A 76 -13.32 -1.51 -1.83
CA LEU A 76 -12.68 -1.03 -3.06
C LEU A 76 -12.92 -1.94 -4.27
N ARG A 77 -13.43 -3.17 -4.09
CA ARG A 77 -13.59 -4.16 -5.16
C ARG A 77 -14.38 -3.65 -6.38
N PRO A 78 -15.51 -2.91 -6.23
CA PRO A 78 -16.23 -2.34 -7.37
C PRO A 78 -15.36 -1.36 -8.17
N TYR A 79 -14.60 -0.50 -7.48
CA TYR A 79 -13.65 0.43 -8.11
C TYR A 79 -12.56 -0.33 -8.86
N ILE A 80 -11.90 -1.29 -8.21
CA ILE A 80 -10.82 -2.08 -8.80
C ILE A 80 -11.28 -2.78 -10.08
N TYR A 81 -12.47 -3.38 -10.06
CA TYR A 81 -13.04 -4.05 -11.22
C TYR A 81 -13.36 -3.07 -12.36
N ALA A 82 -13.96 -1.92 -12.06
CA ALA A 82 -14.25 -0.88 -13.05
C ALA A 82 -12.96 -0.33 -13.68
N THR A 83 -11.95 -0.05 -12.86
CA THR A 83 -10.62 0.39 -13.28
C THR A 83 -9.96 -0.65 -14.16
N ALA A 84 -9.97 -1.94 -13.80
CA ALA A 84 -9.41 -3.01 -14.62
C ALA A 84 -10.07 -3.06 -16.02
N LYS A 85 -11.40 -2.98 -16.09
CA LYS A 85 -12.12 -2.95 -17.37
C LYS A 85 -11.74 -1.74 -18.22
N LYS A 86 -11.63 -0.56 -17.61
CA LYS A 86 -11.22 0.68 -18.29
C LYS A 86 -9.79 0.56 -18.82
N CYS A 87 -8.86 0.08 -17.99
CA CYS A 87 -7.46 -0.14 -18.32
C CYS A 87 -7.28 -1.07 -19.53
N VAL A 88 -8.02 -2.18 -19.59
CA VAL A 88 -8.00 -3.08 -20.75
C VAL A 88 -8.51 -2.40 -22.02
N LYS A 89 -9.60 -1.63 -21.92
CA LYS A 89 -10.19 -0.93 -23.07
C LYS A 89 -9.26 0.16 -23.62
N GLU A 90 -8.56 0.86 -22.73
CA GLU A 90 -7.79 2.07 -23.06
C GLU A 90 -6.28 1.81 -23.16
N ASN A 91 -5.82 0.57 -22.94
CA ASN A 91 -4.41 0.20 -22.89
C ASN A 91 -3.61 1.03 -21.87
N THR A 92 -4.19 1.24 -20.68
CA THR A 92 -3.56 2.00 -19.59
C THR A 92 -3.23 1.09 -18.41
N PRO A 93 -2.18 1.36 -17.62
CA PRO A 93 -1.89 0.59 -16.42
C PRO A 93 -2.89 0.93 -15.30
N MET A 94 -3.13 -0.03 -14.39
CA MET A 94 -3.96 0.23 -13.20
C MET A 94 -3.19 0.99 -12.12
N MET A 95 -1.88 0.74 -12.01
CA MET A 95 -0.98 1.44 -11.10
C MET A 95 -0.05 2.29 -11.97
N ARG A 96 -0.13 3.61 -11.83
CA ARG A 96 0.45 4.56 -12.78
C ARG A 96 1.42 5.48 -12.04
N PRO A 97 2.67 5.64 -12.49
CA PRO A 97 3.53 6.68 -11.97
C PRO A 97 2.91 8.05 -12.27
N LEU A 98 3.21 9.08 -11.45
CA LEU A 98 2.55 10.38 -11.58
C LEU A 98 2.73 11.00 -12.98
N PHE A 99 3.92 10.89 -13.56
CA PHE A 99 4.18 11.38 -14.92
C PHE A 99 3.27 10.80 -16.00
N TYR A 100 2.66 9.62 -15.77
CA TYR A 100 1.74 9.02 -16.73
C TYR A 100 0.46 9.85 -16.86
N GLN A 101 -0.02 10.42 -15.75
CA GLN A 101 -1.25 11.22 -15.71
C GLN A 101 -0.97 12.73 -15.77
N PHE A 102 0.23 13.15 -15.36
CA PHE A 102 0.67 14.55 -15.31
C PHE A 102 2.01 14.71 -16.04
N PRO A 103 2.06 14.54 -17.38
CA PRO A 103 3.31 14.51 -18.12
C PRO A 103 4.06 15.84 -18.16
N GLU A 104 3.35 16.96 -18.01
CA GLU A 104 3.91 18.32 -18.00
C GLU A 104 4.29 18.80 -16.58
N ASP A 105 4.11 17.96 -15.57
CA ASP A 105 4.39 18.29 -14.17
C ASP A 105 5.82 17.84 -13.80
N GLU A 106 6.74 18.80 -13.72
CA GLU A 106 8.14 18.54 -13.38
C GLU A 106 8.33 17.85 -12.01
N ASN A 107 7.46 18.12 -11.04
CA ASN A 107 7.55 17.45 -9.74
C ASN A 107 7.03 16.01 -9.85
N GLY A 108 5.95 15.79 -10.61
CA GLY A 108 5.43 14.46 -10.90
C GLY A 108 6.40 13.58 -11.71
N LEU A 109 7.26 14.19 -12.53
CA LEU A 109 8.32 13.49 -13.28
C LEU A 109 9.42 12.93 -12.37
N ASN A 110 9.77 13.64 -11.29
CA ASN A 110 10.82 13.25 -10.36
C ASN A 110 10.29 12.48 -9.14
N CYS A 111 8.98 12.19 -9.10
CA CYS A 111 8.37 11.45 -8.01
C CYS A 111 8.49 9.94 -8.24
N GLU A 112 9.23 9.27 -7.36
CA GLU A 112 9.54 7.83 -7.47
C GLU A 112 8.76 6.96 -6.49
N ASP A 113 8.11 7.56 -5.50
CA ASP A 113 7.52 6.87 -4.35
C ASP A 113 6.03 7.21 -4.10
N GLU A 114 5.37 7.75 -5.13
CA GLU A 114 3.93 7.97 -5.19
C GLU A 114 3.37 7.50 -6.53
N TYR A 115 2.10 7.09 -6.54
CA TYR A 115 1.46 6.60 -7.74
C TYR A 115 -0.04 6.85 -7.73
N MET A 116 -0.61 6.89 -8.94
CA MET A 116 -2.04 6.85 -9.13
C MET A 116 -2.52 5.40 -9.20
N PHE A 117 -3.49 5.04 -8.37
CA PHE A 117 -4.24 3.80 -8.50
C PHE A 117 -5.54 4.06 -9.27
N GLY A 118 -5.52 3.71 -10.56
CA GLY A 118 -6.50 4.15 -11.55
C GLY A 118 -6.35 5.64 -11.83
N GLU A 119 -7.46 6.39 -11.80
CA GLU A 119 -7.48 7.84 -12.05
C GLU A 119 -7.80 8.67 -10.81
N ASP A 120 -8.32 8.01 -9.78
CA ASP A 120 -9.02 8.68 -8.69
C ASP A 120 -8.19 8.70 -7.41
N TYR A 121 -7.29 7.74 -7.19
CA TYR A 121 -6.53 7.62 -5.94
C TYR A 121 -5.05 7.91 -6.16
N LEU A 122 -4.51 8.93 -5.49
CA LEU A 122 -3.07 9.09 -5.30
C LEU A 122 -2.68 8.34 -4.02
N VAL A 123 -1.63 7.53 -4.09
CA VAL A 123 -1.15 6.70 -2.98
C VAL A 123 0.34 6.96 -2.77
N ALA A 124 0.73 7.20 -1.52
CA ALA A 124 2.12 7.47 -1.14
C ALA A 124 2.55 6.53 0.01
N PRO A 125 3.12 5.35 -0.28
CA PRO A 125 3.49 4.35 0.73
C PRO A 125 4.55 4.83 1.72
N PHE A 126 4.56 4.33 2.94
CA PHE A 126 5.71 4.53 3.84
C PHE A 126 6.87 3.63 3.38
N MET A 127 8.06 4.22 3.26
CA MET A 127 9.24 3.56 2.69
C MET A 127 10.25 3.14 3.77
N GLU A 128 10.15 3.71 4.97
CA GLU A 128 11.03 3.42 6.11
C GLU A 128 10.23 2.88 7.31
N GLU A 129 10.89 2.07 8.13
CA GLU A 129 10.32 1.51 9.36
C GLU A 129 9.95 2.64 10.35
N ASP A 130 8.86 2.44 11.09
CA ASP A 130 8.36 3.34 12.13
C ASP A 130 7.93 4.75 11.66
N GLN A 131 7.86 5.00 10.34
CA GLN A 131 7.32 6.26 9.81
C GLN A 131 5.84 6.45 10.19
N THR A 132 5.53 7.54 10.88
CA THR A 132 4.15 7.87 11.28
C THR A 132 3.51 8.89 10.35
N ARG A 133 4.33 9.65 9.61
CA ARG A 133 3.95 10.66 8.62
C ARG A 133 5.02 10.75 7.53
N ARG A 134 4.63 11.20 6.34
CA ARG A 134 5.56 11.54 5.26
C ARG A 134 5.06 12.76 4.49
N GLU A 135 5.98 13.41 3.80
CA GLU A 135 5.62 14.38 2.77
C GLU A 135 4.96 13.66 1.59
N VAL A 136 3.95 14.32 1.02
CA VAL A 136 3.19 13.83 -0.13
C VAL A 136 3.03 14.97 -1.13
N TYR A 137 3.48 14.77 -2.36
CA TYR A 137 3.27 15.69 -3.46
C TYR A 137 1.86 15.53 -4.04
N LEU A 138 1.17 16.66 -4.24
CA LEU A 138 -0.14 16.69 -4.88
C LEU A 138 0.01 17.36 -6.25
N PRO A 139 -0.18 16.62 -7.36
CA PRO A 139 -0.28 17.22 -8.69
C PRO A 139 -1.45 18.21 -8.78
N GLU A 140 -1.50 19.01 -9.84
CA GLU A 140 -2.59 19.97 -10.08
C GLU A 140 -3.99 19.33 -9.98
N GLY A 141 -4.90 20.01 -9.28
CA GLY A 141 -6.25 19.52 -9.02
C GLY A 141 -6.78 19.85 -7.62
N LYS A 142 -7.79 19.10 -7.19
CA LYS A 142 -8.30 19.09 -5.83
C LYS A 142 -8.27 17.67 -5.30
N TRP A 143 -7.80 17.53 -4.07
CA TRP A 143 -7.52 16.25 -3.46
C TRP A 143 -8.18 16.20 -2.09
N LYS A 144 -8.76 15.06 -1.75
CA LYS A 144 -9.38 14.82 -0.45
C LYS A 144 -8.69 13.64 0.22
N ASP A 145 -8.18 13.80 1.43
CA ASP A 145 -7.65 12.68 2.21
C ASP A 145 -8.74 11.63 2.40
N PHE A 146 -8.41 10.39 2.03
CA PHE A 146 -9.34 9.26 2.03
C PHE A 146 -9.87 8.95 3.42
N PHE A 147 -9.07 9.15 4.47
CA PHE A 147 -9.38 8.77 5.84
C PHE A 147 -9.93 9.94 6.67
N THR A 148 -9.38 11.15 6.52
CA THR A 148 -9.79 12.31 7.31
C THR A 148 -10.88 13.14 6.63
N GLY A 149 -10.99 13.04 5.30
CA GLY A 149 -11.89 13.87 4.50
C GLY A 149 -11.42 15.31 4.31
N GLU A 150 -10.24 15.67 4.80
CA GLU A 150 -9.64 17.00 4.60
C GLU A 150 -9.36 17.25 3.12
N VAL A 151 -9.57 18.48 2.65
CA VAL A 151 -9.45 18.86 1.25
C VAL A 151 -8.25 19.78 1.05
N PHE A 152 -7.42 19.43 0.07
CA PHE A 152 -6.23 20.15 -0.31
C PHE A 152 -6.32 20.61 -1.76
N LYS A 153 -5.68 21.75 -2.06
CA LYS A 153 -5.39 22.16 -3.43
C LYS A 153 -4.19 21.37 -3.95
N GLY A 154 -4.16 21.02 -5.23
CA GLY A 154 -2.98 20.48 -5.89
C GLY A 154 -1.87 21.52 -6.11
N GLY A 155 -0.78 21.07 -6.73
CA GLY A 155 0.42 21.87 -6.99
C GLY A 155 1.25 22.16 -5.75
N GLN A 156 1.18 21.31 -4.72
CA GLN A 156 1.90 21.52 -3.45
C GLN A 156 2.30 20.21 -2.79
N VAL A 157 3.24 20.29 -1.86
CA VAL A 157 3.58 19.20 -0.95
C VAL A 157 2.83 19.41 0.36
N ILE A 158 2.20 18.34 0.87
CA ILE A 158 1.54 18.31 2.18
C ILE A 158 2.24 17.33 3.11
N LEU A 159 2.06 17.50 4.42
CA LEU A 159 2.42 16.47 5.41
C LEU A 159 1.20 15.58 5.66
N SER A 160 1.37 14.25 5.56
CA SER A 160 0.25 13.31 5.76
C SER A 160 -0.36 13.37 7.16
N SER A 161 -1.57 12.85 7.30
CA SER A 161 -2.24 12.70 8.61
C SER A 161 -1.44 11.78 9.56
N GLU A 162 -1.57 12.01 10.87
CA GLU A 162 -0.96 11.14 11.89
C GLU A 162 -1.62 9.77 11.96
N GLY A 163 -0.95 8.83 12.62
CA GLY A 163 -1.52 7.51 12.94
C GLY A 163 -1.07 6.38 12.02
N GLY A 164 -0.10 6.62 11.13
CA GLY A 164 0.58 5.56 10.39
C GLY A 164 -0.29 4.80 9.38
N LYS A 165 -1.44 5.36 8.98
CA LYS A 165 -2.17 4.90 7.80
C LYS A 165 -1.49 5.44 6.55
N ILE A 166 -1.33 4.58 5.54
CA ILE A 166 -0.76 4.94 4.24
C ILE A 166 -1.49 6.18 3.69
N PRO A 167 -0.78 7.26 3.34
CA PRO A 167 -1.41 8.41 2.72
C PRO A 167 -2.10 8.01 1.41
N VAL A 168 -3.40 8.32 1.33
CA VAL A 168 -4.23 8.10 0.14
C VAL A 168 -5.13 9.29 -0.05
N LEU A 169 -5.04 9.95 -1.21
CA LEU A 169 -5.87 11.09 -1.57
C LEU A 169 -6.79 10.72 -2.74
N ILE A 170 -8.04 11.14 -2.66
CA ILE A 170 -9.04 10.99 -3.72
C ILE A 170 -9.14 12.30 -4.50
N ARG A 171 -9.11 12.23 -5.82
CA ARG A 171 -9.40 13.37 -6.70
C ARG A 171 -10.89 13.76 -6.61
N ILE A 172 -11.18 15.06 -6.48
CA ILE A 172 -12.56 15.60 -6.39
C ILE A 172 -12.82 16.80 -7.30
#